data_AF-A0A959HM15-F1
#
_entry.id   AF-A0A959HM15-F1
#
_cell.length_a   1.000
_cell.length_b   1.000
_cell.length_c   1.000
_cell.angle_alpha   90.00
_cell.angle_beta   90.00
_cell.angle_gamma   90.00
#
_symmetry.space_group_name_H-M   'P 1'
#
loop_
_entity.id
_entity.type
_entity.pdbx_description
1 polymer ?
#
loop_
_entity_poly.entity_id
_entity_poly.type
_entity_poly.pdbx_seq_one_letter_code
_entity_poly.pdbx_strand_id
1 'polypeptide(L)'
;MPRFPLILFLCSATTLQAQFILNGDAVQTDNSCYRLTNPVNWAAGSIWNPDKVSLDESFEVVMDIYLGCKDQDGADGIVFGFQPVSTSIGGAGEGIGFQGIVPSLGIEFDTWQNINLTDPEYDHIAVIKNGNLDHASASTLEGPIQASASNPNIEDCSFHSLRVSWNAPGNLLTVYFDCEIRLALEVDLVNDIFGGDPEVFWGFTSATGAANNLHQVCFNYTSFLDQIPDVVMCPGGQVQLQATGGRSYSWSPAEGLSNPNVANPIASPAQTTTYTVEARDICGIPFYDEVTVEVAGNPVFFDLGPDTSICEGQSLRLDASSSNSTYEWNTGQTSAQLSVAQAGRYAVTVTKTDTVCIAEDFVQVGLIPLPRVELGEDTTLCEGQNLLLRSTFPEGELLWQDGSTADTFRVRRSGRYELTASNQCATVSDVINVGIESCSEVYIPNAFSPNDDGRNDRFYLYDGGDVEVVKTFSIFDRWGNQIFLRANIGPNDYQNGWDGTFKGQPMNPGVYVYLAEIVFRDGQEEVRSGEVVLLR
;
A
#
# COMPACT_ATOMS: atom_id res chain seq x y z
N MET A 1 -17.68 -7.94 15.60
CA MET A 1 -17.16 -6.57 15.50
C MET A 1 -15.64 -6.64 15.42
N PRO A 2 -15.03 -6.71 14.24
CA PRO A 2 -13.58 -6.56 14.16
C PRO A 2 -13.24 -5.07 14.27
N ARG A 3 -12.27 -4.75 15.14
CA ARG A 3 -11.66 -3.42 15.23
C ARG A 3 -10.86 -3.19 13.95
N PHE A 4 -11.30 -2.28 13.10
CA PHE A 4 -10.49 -1.79 11.99
C PHE A 4 -9.39 -0.86 12.53
N PRO A 5 -8.17 -0.91 11.98
CA PRO A 5 -7.16 0.09 12.26
C PRO A 5 -7.65 1.43 11.72
N LEU A 6 -7.73 2.42 12.61
CA LEU A 6 -7.98 3.80 12.27
C LEU A 6 -6.83 4.26 11.36
N ILE A 7 -7.06 4.37 10.06
CA ILE A 7 -6.13 5.09 9.17
C ILE A 7 -6.26 6.56 9.56
N LEU A 8 -5.41 6.97 10.49
CA LEU A 8 -5.20 8.36 10.85
C LEU A 8 -4.62 9.04 9.61
N PHE A 9 -5.48 9.61 8.76
CA PHE A 9 -5.00 10.53 7.75
C PHE A 9 -4.43 11.72 8.52
N LEU A 10 -3.12 11.74 8.65
CA LEU A 10 -2.34 12.95 8.80
C LEU A 10 -2.62 13.75 7.53
N CYS A 11 -3.73 14.48 7.50
CA CYS A 11 -3.77 15.69 6.71
C CYS A 11 -2.62 16.51 7.29
N SER A 12 -1.47 16.50 6.62
CA SER A 12 -0.41 17.44 6.93
C SER A 12 -0.97 18.79 6.55
N ALA A 13 -1.68 19.42 7.49
CA ALA A 13 -1.93 20.83 7.47
C ALA A 13 -0.54 21.47 7.45
N THR A 14 -0.05 21.78 6.25
CA THR A 14 1.03 22.73 6.11
C THR A 14 0.46 24.02 6.64
N THR A 15 0.78 24.34 7.89
CA THR A 15 0.53 25.63 8.50
C THR A 15 1.01 26.68 7.51
N LEU A 16 0.11 27.55 7.07
CA LEU A 16 0.42 28.61 6.10
C LEU A 16 1.26 29.68 6.83
N GLN A 17 2.51 29.37 7.14
CA GLN A 17 3.40 30.32 7.77
C GLN A 17 3.91 31.28 6.68
N ALA A 18 3.87 32.59 6.95
CA ALA A 18 4.26 33.61 5.98
C ALA A 18 5.70 33.37 5.52
N GLN A 19 5.90 33.21 4.21
CA GLN A 19 7.23 33.10 3.63
C GLN A 19 7.83 34.51 3.51
N PHE A 20 8.68 34.89 4.47
CA PHE A 20 9.34 36.19 4.46
C PHE A 20 10.24 36.38 3.22
N ILE A 21 10.29 37.61 2.71
CA ILE A 21 11.28 38.07 1.75
C ILE A 21 12.62 38.20 2.47
N LEU A 22 13.61 37.42 2.04
CA LEU A 22 14.96 37.42 2.60
C LEU A 22 15.87 38.35 1.78
N ASN A 23 16.63 39.21 2.45
CA ASN A 23 17.64 40.07 1.83
C ASN A 23 19.01 39.91 2.50
N GLY A 24 20.06 40.18 1.73
CA GLY A 24 21.44 40.14 2.21
C GLY A 24 21.84 38.74 2.68
N ASP A 25 22.39 38.65 3.90
CA ASP A 25 22.88 37.42 4.50
C ASP A 25 21.80 36.57 5.19
N ALA A 26 20.55 37.04 5.18
CA ALA A 26 19.44 36.38 5.85
C ALA A 26 19.10 35.04 5.19
N VAL A 27 18.95 34.00 6.00
CA VAL A 27 18.52 32.66 5.55
C VAL A 27 17.48 32.09 6.49
N GLN A 28 16.51 31.37 5.94
CA GLN A 28 15.64 30.52 6.73
C GLN A 28 16.41 29.29 7.19
N THR A 29 16.41 29.03 8.49
CA THR A 29 17.11 27.89 9.12
C THR A 29 16.19 26.75 9.52
N ASP A 30 14.93 27.08 9.83
CA ASP A 30 13.84 26.14 10.12
C ASP A 30 12.51 26.81 9.71
N ASN A 31 11.38 26.11 9.83
CA ASN A 31 10.06 26.61 9.45
C ASN A 31 9.70 27.93 10.13
N SER A 32 10.09 28.12 11.39
CA SER A 32 9.82 29.34 12.17
C SER A 32 11.05 30.20 12.46
N CYS A 33 12.26 29.77 12.08
CA CYS A 33 13.51 30.42 12.49
C CYS A 33 14.32 30.92 11.31
N TYR A 34 14.85 32.14 11.47
CA TYR A 34 15.68 32.84 10.49
C TYR A 34 16.98 33.28 11.13
N ARG A 35 18.08 33.06 10.43
CA ARG A 35 19.36 33.67 10.75
C ARG A 35 19.50 34.94 9.92
N LEU A 36 19.67 36.08 10.57
CA LEU A 36 19.78 37.38 9.93
C LEU A 36 21.23 37.67 9.48
N THR A 37 22.21 37.36 10.33
CA THR A 37 23.63 37.54 10.01
C THR A 37 24.45 36.32 10.44
N ASN A 38 25.63 36.14 9.84
CA ASN A 38 26.66 35.23 10.36
C ASN A 38 27.64 36.04 11.23
N PRO A 39 28.39 35.40 12.15
CA PRO A 39 29.42 36.08 12.94
C PRO A 39 30.68 36.35 12.08
N VAL A 40 30.52 37.21 11.08
CA VAL A 40 31.57 37.73 10.20
C VAL A 40 31.39 39.25 10.09
N ASN A 41 32.47 39.97 9.79
CA ASN A 41 32.44 41.42 9.69
C ASN A 41 31.60 41.89 8.49
N TRP A 42 30.90 43.02 8.66
CA TRP A 42 30.12 43.68 7.60
C TRP A 42 29.04 42.81 6.96
N ALA A 43 28.48 41.86 7.71
CA ALA A 43 27.30 41.12 7.31
C ALA A 43 26.05 41.98 7.52
N ALA A 44 25.04 41.80 6.68
CA ALA A 44 23.77 42.48 6.86
C ALA A 44 22.66 41.63 6.25
N GLY A 45 21.59 41.39 7.01
CA GLY A 45 20.43 40.65 6.53
C GLY A 45 19.12 41.21 7.05
N SER A 46 18.07 41.02 6.26
CA SER A 46 16.71 41.34 6.69
C SER A 46 15.71 40.31 6.22
N ILE A 47 14.62 40.19 6.97
CA ILE A 47 13.44 39.43 6.59
C ILE A 47 12.24 40.37 6.67
N TRP A 48 11.40 40.41 5.65
CA TRP A 48 10.18 41.21 5.64
C TRP A 48 9.00 40.37 5.18
N ASN A 49 7.88 40.43 5.90
CA ASN A 49 6.68 39.74 5.46
C ASN A 49 6.20 40.39 4.15
N PRO A 50 5.96 39.62 3.07
CA PRO A 50 5.42 40.17 1.83
C PRO A 50 4.01 40.74 2.00
N ASP A 51 3.24 40.24 2.96
CA ASP A 51 1.92 40.73 3.29
C ASP A 51 2.02 41.82 4.36
N LYS A 52 1.38 42.95 4.08
CA LYS A 52 1.31 44.09 5.00
C LYS A 52 0.34 43.80 6.13
N VAL A 53 0.60 44.41 7.29
CA VAL A 53 -0.32 44.47 8.40
C VAL A 53 -0.94 45.87 8.47
N SER A 54 -2.22 45.93 8.84
CA SER A 54 -2.91 47.19 9.08
C SER A 54 -2.70 47.64 10.53
N LEU A 55 -2.19 48.85 10.71
CA LEU A 55 -2.02 49.47 12.03
C LEU A 55 -3.34 49.97 12.63
N ASP A 56 -4.45 49.94 11.87
CA ASP A 56 -5.80 50.18 12.41
C ASP A 56 -6.32 49.00 13.24
N GLU A 57 -5.68 47.83 13.14
CA GLU A 57 -6.01 46.62 13.89
C GLU A 57 -4.98 46.34 14.99
N SER A 58 -5.46 45.86 16.14
CA SER A 58 -4.55 45.46 17.22
C SER A 58 -3.85 44.15 16.86
N PHE A 59 -2.58 44.04 17.18
CA PHE A 59 -1.83 42.82 16.94
C PHE A 59 -0.84 42.48 18.03
N GLU A 60 -0.38 41.24 17.97
CA GLU A 60 0.68 40.71 18.79
C GLU A 60 1.63 39.83 17.99
N VAL A 61 2.92 39.99 18.27
CA VAL A 61 3.98 39.12 17.75
C VAL A 61 4.81 38.63 18.93
N VAL A 62 4.90 37.31 19.07
CA VAL A 62 5.73 36.62 20.07
C VAL A 62 6.83 35.86 19.35
N MET A 63 8.05 36.06 19.79
CA MET A 63 9.25 35.53 19.16
C MET A 63 10.35 35.30 20.19
N ASP A 64 11.39 34.59 19.78
CA ASP A 64 12.65 34.54 20.48
C ASP A 64 13.75 35.11 19.57
N ILE A 65 14.60 35.98 20.12
CA ILE A 65 15.75 36.55 19.40
C ILE A 65 17.06 36.05 20.03
N TYR A 66 18.08 35.89 19.19
CA TYR A 66 19.42 35.48 19.60
C TYR A 66 20.40 36.55 19.13
N LEU A 67 21.13 37.16 20.07
CA LEU A 67 22.06 38.27 19.81
C LEU A 67 23.53 37.81 19.87
N GLY A 68 23.76 36.52 20.07
CA GLY A 68 25.05 35.89 19.89
C GLY A 68 25.83 35.62 21.16
N CYS A 69 27.14 35.40 21.02
CA CYS A 69 28.02 34.83 22.05
C CYS A 69 29.26 35.69 22.36
N LYS A 70 29.50 36.73 21.56
CA LYS A 70 30.69 37.55 21.69
C LYS A 70 30.26 38.79 22.42
N ASP A 71 30.72 38.95 23.65
CA ASP A 71 30.43 40.11 24.48
C ASP A 71 31.32 41.29 24.03
N GLN A 72 32.61 41.28 24.40
CA GLN A 72 33.53 42.38 24.08
C GLN A 72 33.78 42.68 22.58
N ASP A 73 33.54 41.71 21.70
CA ASP A 73 33.82 41.80 20.25
C ASP A 73 32.57 41.51 19.38
N GLY A 74 31.37 41.48 19.99
CA GLY A 74 30.10 41.27 19.28
C GLY A 74 29.40 42.60 18.97
N ALA A 75 28.67 42.63 17.86
CA ALA A 75 27.93 43.79 17.36
C ALA A 75 27.09 43.36 16.13
N ASP A 76 26.11 44.13 15.65
CA ASP A 76 25.61 45.41 16.20
C ASP A 76 24.15 45.29 16.69
N GLY A 77 23.54 44.10 16.59
CA GLY A 77 22.20 43.85 17.13
C GLY A 77 21.11 43.54 16.09
N ILE A 78 19.85 43.74 16.48
CA ILE A 78 18.65 43.42 15.71
C ILE A 78 17.63 44.57 15.83
N VAL A 79 16.92 44.89 14.75
CA VAL A 79 15.74 45.76 14.78
C VAL A 79 14.51 44.99 14.33
N PHE A 80 13.44 45.03 15.13
CA PHE A 80 12.10 44.69 14.68
C PHE A 80 11.42 45.94 14.11
N GLY A 81 11.05 45.92 12.83
CA GLY A 81 10.69 47.14 12.11
C GLY A 81 9.38 47.08 11.34
N PHE A 82 8.84 48.28 11.07
CA PHE A 82 7.69 48.54 10.22
C PHE A 82 8.02 49.60 9.17
N GLN A 83 7.58 49.42 7.92
CA GLN A 83 7.67 50.45 6.86
C GLN A 83 6.66 50.24 5.73
N PRO A 84 6.21 51.29 5.00
CA PRO A 84 5.20 51.13 3.95
C PRO A 84 5.78 51.00 2.53
N VAL A 85 7.08 51.28 2.33
CA VAL A 85 7.63 51.56 0.99
C VAL A 85 8.24 50.33 0.31
N SER A 86 9.10 49.60 1.00
CA SER A 86 9.88 48.50 0.42
C SER A 86 10.13 47.39 1.44
N THR A 87 10.93 46.40 1.04
CA THR A 87 11.45 45.35 1.91
C THR A 87 12.98 45.34 1.90
N SER A 88 13.61 46.48 1.58
CA SER A 88 15.07 46.58 1.48
C SER A 88 15.74 46.59 2.85
N ILE A 89 17.03 46.24 2.87
CA ILE A 89 17.90 46.42 4.03
C ILE A 89 18.52 47.84 4.03
N GLY A 90 18.64 48.43 5.22
CA GLY A 90 19.30 49.71 5.48
C GLY A 90 20.83 49.57 5.66
N GLY A 91 21.44 50.57 6.30
CA GLY A 91 22.89 50.62 6.54
C GLY A 91 23.41 49.49 7.43
N ALA A 92 24.59 48.94 7.12
CA ALA A 92 25.26 47.92 7.92
C ALA A 92 26.07 48.52 9.10
N GLY A 93 26.70 47.68 9.93
CA GLY A 93 27.40 48.13 11.15
C GLY A 93 26.43 48.76 12.14
N GLU A 94 26.82 49.92 12.66
CA GLU A 94 26.03 50.82 13.53
C GLU A 94 24.67 51.24 12.95
N GLY A 95 24.36 50.88 11.70
CA GLY A 95 23.03 51.06 11.13
C GLY A 95 22.05 49.91 11.39
N ILE A 96 22.52 48.77 11.94
CA ILE A 96 21.76 47.55 12.29
C ILE A 96 20.83 47.05 11.16
N GLY A 97 21.20 47.31 9.91
CA GLY A 97 20.39 47.02 8.73
C GLY A 97 19.09 47.82 8.64
N PHE A 98 18.89 48.83 9.49
CA PHE A 98 17.68 49.66 9.57
C PHE A 98 17.92 51.13 9.18
N GLN A 99 19.17 51.59 9.25
CA GLN A 99 19.51 52.98 8.98
C GLN A 99 19.05 53.44 7.58
N GLY A 100 18.38 54.59 7.54
CA GLY A 100 17.94 55.23 6.30
C GLY A 100 16.63 54.70 5.71
N ILE A 101 15.95 53.74 6.36
CA ILE A 101 14.59 53.34 5.95
C ILE A 101 13.60 54.42 6.40
N VAL A 102 12.94 55.09 5.45
CA VAL A 102 12.03 56.23 5.71
C VAL A 102 10.78 56.16 4.81
N PRO A 103 9.56 56.37 5.36
CA PRO A 103 9.23 56.39 6.79
C PRO A 103 9.32 54.98 7.41
N SER A 104 9.62 54.91 8.69
CA SER A 104 9.72 53.63 9.42
C SER A 104 9.55 53.80 10.92
N LEU A 105 9.22 52.70 11.59
CA LEU A 105 9.31 52.53 13.04
C LEU A 105 10.16 51.30 13.31
N GLY A 106 11.13 51.38 14.21
CA GLY A 106 11.99 50.27 14.61
C GLY A 106 12.01 50.12 16.13
N ILE A 107 11.96 48.89 16.62
CA ILE A 107 12.31 48.53 17.99
C ILE A 107 13.68 47.89 17.90
N GLU A 108 14.70 48.61 18.35
CA GLU A 108 16.09 48.16 18.26
C GLU A 108 16.53 47.44 19.52
N PHE A 109 17.43 46.49 19.35
CA PHE A 109 18.19 45.79 20.37
C PHE A 109 19.64 45.93 19.98
N ASP A 110 20.30 46.93 20.55
CA ASP A 110 21.68 47.29 20.21
C ASP A 110 22.64 46.75 21.28
N THR A 111 23.68 46.08 20.81
CA THR A 111 24.69 45.40 21.62
C THR A 111 26.06 46.06 21.53
N TRP A 112 26.18 47.19 20.82
CA TRP A 112 27.44 47.88 20.66
C TRP A 112 27.30 49.37 20.98
N GLN A 113 28.29 49.94 21.67
CA GLN A 113 28.26 51.36 22.00
C GLN A 113 28.88 52.22 20.90
N ASN A 114 28.04 52.82 20.05
CA ASN A 114 28.43 53.87 19.10
C ASN A 114 28.31 55.26 19.73
N ILE A 115 29.45 55.81 20.20
CA ILE A 115 29.51 57.17 20.79
C ILE A 115 28.95 58.25 19.84
N ASN A 116 29.10 58.07 18.52
CA ASN A 116 28.57 58.98 17.51
C ASN A 116 27.05 58.94 17.34
N LEU A 117 26.37 57.90 17.84
CA LEU A 117 24.92 57.75 17.87
C LEU A 117 24.34 58.00 19.28
N THR A 118 25.18 58.44 20.22
CA THR A 118 24.76 58.76 21.60
C THR A 118 24.31 57.52 22.39
N ASP A 119 24.93 56.37 22.13
CA ASP A 119 24.54 55.12 22.79
C ASP A 119 24.95 55.09 24.27
N PRO A 120 24.10 54.55 25.15
CA PRO A 120 24.47 54.27 26.52
C PRO A 120 25.58 53.20 26.61
N GLU A 121 26.24 53.12 27.76
CA GLU A 121 27.35 52.17 28.01
C GLU A 121 26.89 50.70 28.22
N TYR A 122 25.62 50.38 27.98
CA TYR A 122 25.02 49.07 28.18
C TYR A 122 24.20 48.68 26.95
N ASP A 123 24.01 47.37 26.75
CA ASP A 123 23.13 46.87 25.71
C ASP A 123 21.71 47.37 25.96
N HIS A 124 21.12 47.96 24.93
CA HIS A 124 19.95 48.79 25.11
C HIS A 124 18.86 48.48 24.09
N ILE A 125 17.66 48.90 24.46
CA ILE A 125 16.46 48.81 23.65
C ILE A 125 15.82 50.20 23.55
N ALA A 126 15.39 50.58 22.36
CA ALA A 126 14.65 51.81 22.12
C ALA A 126 13.65 51.65 20.97
N VAL A 127 12.66 52.56 20.93
CA VAL A 127 11.79 52.73 19.78
C VAL A 127 12.29 53.93 18.98
N ILE A 128 12.68 53.71 17.74
CA ILE A 128 13.19 54.71 16.81
C ILE A 128 12.28 54.87 15.60
N LYS A 129 12.36 56.03 14.93
CA LYS A 129 11.67 56.28 13.67
C LYS A 129 12.58 56.79 12.56
N ASN A 130 12.16 56.54 11.33
CA ASN A 130 12.81 56.99 10.09
C ASN A 130 14.26 56.50 9.96
N GLY A 131 14.55 55.30 10.44
CA GLY A 131 15.87 54.67 10.32
C GLY A 131 17.00 55.55 10.87
N ASN A 132 16.72 56.31 11.94
CA ASN A 132 17.70 57.16 12.60
C ASN A 132 17.95 56.62 14.00
N LEU A 133 19.15 56.05 14.17
CA LEU A 133 19.60 55.39 15.40
C LEU A 133 20.27 56.36 16.39
N ASP A 134 20.40 57.66 16.08
CA ASP A 134 20.98 58.62 17.03
C ASP A 134 20.00 58.95 18.17
N HIS A 135 20.36 58.57 19.40
CA HIS A 135 19.55 58.77 20.61
C HIS A 135 19.51 60.20 21.14
N ALA A 136 20.34 61.11 20.62
CA ALA A 136 20.18 62.54 20.87
C ALA A 136 19.09 63.18 20.00
N SER A 137 18.60 62.47 18.98
CA SER A 137 17.63 62.99 18.02
C SER A 137 16.19 62.78 18.46
N ALA A 138 15.27 63.61 17.95
CA ALA A 138 13.82 63.43 18.14
C ALA A 138 13.24 62.21 17.39
N SER A 139 14.09 61.41 16.74
CA SER A 139 13.70 60.14 16.15
C SER A 139 13.66 58.99 17.17
N THR A 140 14.31 59.13 18.34
CA THR A 140 14.10 58.20 19.44
C THR A 140 12.81 58.59 20.16
N LEU A 141 11.82 57.72 20.08
CA LEU A 141 10.47 57.94 20.61
C LEU A 141 10.30 57.43 22.03
N GLU A 142 10.99 56.34 22.37
CA GLU A 142 10.99 55.74 23.71
C GLU A 142 12.33 55.04 23.96
N GLY A 143 12.86 55.09 25.18
CA GLY A 143 14.24 54.69 25.48
C GLY A 143 15.31 55.73 25.03
N PRO A 144 16.59 55.34 24.90
CA PRO A 144 17.13 54.00 25.14
C PRO A 144 17.18 53.66 26.64
N ILE A 145 16.87 52.42 26.99
CA ILE A 145 17.08 51.87 28.33
C ILE A 145 17.80 50.53 28.22
N GLN A 146 18.37 50.03 29.31
CA GLN A 146 18.98 48.70 29.32
C GLN A 146 17.98 47.64 28.83
N ALA A 147 18.39 46.82 27.86
CA ALA A 147 17.49 45.89 27.17
C ALA A 147 16.87 44.88 28.14
N SER A 148 17.68 44.01 28.76
CA SER A 148 17.21 43.12 29.82
C SER A 148 17.16 43.86 31.16
N ALA A 149 16.07 43.72 31.90
CA ALA A 149 15.90 44.35 33.21
C ALA A 149 16.87 43.79 34.28
N SER A 150 17.46 42.62 34.02
CA SER A 150 18.27 41.88 35.00
C SER A 150 19.71 41.62 34.55
N ASN A 151 20.00 41.77 33.26
CA ASN A 151 21.32 41.54 32.68
C ASN A 151 21.73 42.74 31.80
N PRO A 152 22.86 43.42 32.08
CA PRO A 152 23.32 44.52 31.24
C PRO A 152 23.93 44.09 29.91
N ASN A 153 24.22 42.79 29.73
CA ASN A 153 24.73 42.20 28.49
C ASN A 153 23.74 41.15 27.97
N ILE A 154 23.28 41.27 26.72
CA ILE A 154 22.31 40.38 26.06
C ILE A 154 22.97 39.50 24.97
N GLU A 155 24.29 39.58 24.79
CA GLU A 155 25.09 38.70 23.95
C GLU A 155 25.59 37.46 24.73
N ASP A 156 24.65 36.76 25.38
CA ASP A 156 24.95 35.76 26.42
C ASP A 156 24.86 34.29 25.96
N CYS A 157 24.91 34.06 24.64
CA CYS A 157 24.70 32.75 23.99
C CYS A 157 23.32 32.12 24.23
N SER A 158 22.29 32.92 24.56
CA SER A 158 20.94 32.41 24.78
C SER A 158 19.92 33.11 23.88
N PHE A 159 18.79 32.43 23.68
CA PHE A 159 17.60 33.06 23.11
C PHE A 159 16.86 33.85 24.19
N HIS A 160 16.48 35.07 23.85
CA HIS A 160 15.69 35.96 24.69
C HIS A 160 14.27 36.06 24.15
N SER A 161 13.29 36.02 25.06
CA SER A 161 11.88 36.13 24.67
C SER A 161 11.52 37.58 24.40
N LEU A 162 10.89 37.82 23.25
CA LEU A 162 10.42 39.13 22.81
C LEU A 162 8.93 39.05 22.45
N ARG A 163 8.15 39.97 23.02
CA ARG A 163 6.73 40.15 22.67
C ARG A 163 6.46 41.61 22.37
N VAL A 164 5.87 41.85 21.20
CA VAL A 164 5.47 43.18 20.75
C VAL A 164 3.95 43.19 20.61
N SER A 165 3.30 44.11 21.32
CA SER A 165 1.84 44.26 21.33
C SER A 165 1.47 45.66 20.88
N TRP A 166 0.62 45.76 19.86
CA TRP A 166 0.04 47.01 19.39
C TRP A 166 -1.45 47.02 19.71
N ASN A 167 -1.88 48.02 20.49
CA ASN A 167 -3.28 48.29 20.78
C ASN A 167 -3.75 49.51 19.96
N ALA A 168 -4.40 49.26 18.82
CA ALA A 168 -4.85 50.31 17.92
C ALA A 168 -5.86 51.29 18.57
N PRO A 169 -6.90 50.85 19.31
CA PRO A 169 -7.85 51.79 19.93
C PRO A 169 -7.22 52.72 20.98
N GLY A 170 -6.17 52.27 21.65
CA GLY A 170 -5.44 53.01 22.68
C GLY A 170 -4.17 53.69 22.17
N ASN A 171 -3.79 53.52 20.89
CA ASN A 171 -2.54 54.00 20.33
C ASN A 171 -1.31 53.60 21.16
N LEU A 172 -1.28 52.37 21.68
CA LEU A 172 -0.27 51.93 22.63
C LEU A 172 0.55 50.77 22.04
N LEU A 173 1.85 51.01 21.83
CA LEU A 173 2.84 49.98 21.52
C LEU A 173 3.54 49.55 22.81
N THR A 174 3.50 48.27 23.15
CA THR A 174 4.19 47.70 24.32
C THR A 174 5.19 46.64 23.89
N VAL A 175 6.41 46.72 24.41
CA VAL A 175 7.49 45.77 24.15
C VAL A 175 7.91 45.10 25.45
N TYR A 176 7.81 43.77 25.46
CA TYR A 176 8.27 42.91 26.52
C TYR A 176 9.57 42.24 26.07
N PHE A 177 10.56 42.20 26.95
CA PHE A 177 11.82 41.49 26.72
C PHE A 177 12.19 40.74 28.00
N ASP A 178 12.51 39.46 27.89
CA ASP A 178 12.73 38.55 29.03
C ASP A 178 11.57 38.56 30.05
N CYS A 179 10.33 38.58 29.53
CA CYS A 179 9.10 38.57 30.31
C CYS A 179 8.81 39.83 31.15
N GLU A 180 9.58 40.89 30.97
CA GLU A 180 9.37 42.18 31.63
C GLU A 180 9.00 43.24 30.59
N ILE A 181 8.10 44.16 30.95
CA ILE A 181 7.84 45.34 30.10
C ILE A 181 9.10 46.20 30.10
N ARG A 182 9.62 46.48 28.90
CA ARG A 182 10.76 47.37 28.72
C ARG A 182 10.32 48.71 28.16
N LEU A 183 9.50 48.72 27.10
CA LEU A 183 9.06 49.94 26.45
C LEU A 183 7.53 49.97 26.35
N ALA A 184 6.94 51.13 26.56
CA ALA A 184 5.52 51.39 26.36
C ALA A 184 5.38 52.80 25.76
N LEU A 185 4.94 52.89 24.52
CA LEU A 185 4.88 54.11 23.74
C LEU A 185 3.43 54.41 23.34
N GLU A 186 2.90 55.53 23.82
CA GLU A 186 1.62 56.08 23.37
C GLU A 186 1.86 56.98 22.14
N VAL A 187 1.48 56.52 20.95
CA VAL A 187 1.70 57.22 19.68
C VAL A 187 0.68 56.81 18.64
N ASP A 188 0.19 57.76 17.84
CA ASP A 188 -0.61 57.45 16.65
C ASP A 188 0.33 57.02 15.52
N LEU A 189 0.61 55.72 15.41
CA LEU A 189 1.55 55.21 14.40
C LEU A 189 1.12 55.58 12.98
N VAL A 190 -0.18 55.53 12.70
CA VAL A 190 -0.72 55.80 11.36
C VAL A 190 -0.45 57.24 10.96
N ASN A 191 -0.83 58.20 11.79
CA ASN A 191 -0.73 59.63 11.44
C ASN A 191 0.65 60.23 11.72
N ASP A 192 1.26 59.91 12.87
CA ASP A 192 2.49 60.57 13.33
C ASP A 192 3.77 59.97 12.73
N ILE A 193 3.72 58.71 12.28
CA ILE A 193 4.88 57.99 11.72
C ILE A 193 4.71 57.75 10.22
N PHE A 194 3.54 57.22 9.81
CA PHE A 194 3.31 56.78 8.42
C PHE A 194 2.48 57.74 7.58
N GLY A 195 2.17 58.93 8.10
CA GLY A 195 1.55 60.01 7.32
C GLY A 195 0.14 59.69 6.81
N GLY A 196 -0.59 58.84 7.54
CA GLY A 196 -1.95 58.42 7.23
C GLY A 196 -2.07 57.08 6.49
N ASP A 197 -0.95 56.39 6.20
CA ASP A 197 -0.97 55.05 5.63
C ASP A 197 -0.90 53.99 6.74
N PRO A 198 -1.98 53.22 7.00
CA PRO A 198 -1.97 52.20 8.03
C PRO A 198 -1.28 50.90 7.57
N GLU A 199 -1.00 50.74 6.28
CA GLU A 199 -0.53 49.48 5.71
C GLU A 199 1.00 49.40 5.66
N VAL A 200 1.59 48.61 6.55
CA VAL A 200 3.05 48.49 6.69
C VAL A 200 3.54 47.06 6.49
N PHE A 201 4.67 46.92 5.80
CA PHE A 201 5.50 45.74 5.93
C PHE A 201 6.06 45.67 7.35
N TRP A 202 6.30 44.46 7.82
CA TRP A 202 6.88 44.20 9.12
C TRP A 202 7.94 43.11 9.02
N GLY A 203 8.95 43.14 9.90
CA GLY A 203 10.07 42.23 9.76
C GLY A 203 11.24 42.57 10.66
N PHE A 204 12.39 41.95 10.38
CA PHE A 204 13.63 42.15 11.13
C PHE A 204 14.75 42.59 10.21
N THR A 205 15.61 43.45 10.74
CA THR A 205 16.92 43.74 10.15
C THR A 205 18.00 43.48 11.18
N SER A 206 19.19 43.15 10.70
CA SER A 206 20.38 43.04 11.52
C SER A 206 21.60 43.33 10.66
N ALA A 207 22.64 43.84 11.30
CA ALA A 207 23.95 43.98 10.68
C ALA A 207 25.06 43.70 11.68
N THR A 208 26.24 43.48 11.13
CA THR A 208 27.51 43.47 11.84
C THR A 208 28.45 44.50 11.23
N GLY A 209 29.47 44.88 11.97
CA GLY A 209 30.46 45.89 11.60
C GLY A 209 31.88 45.33 11.66
N ALA A 210 32.78 46.07 12.30
CA ALA A 210 34.12 45.58 12.59
C ALA A 210 34.13 44.52 13.71
N ALA A 211 33.25 44.68 14.69
CA ALA A 211 32.79 43.64 15.62
C ALA A 211 31.61 42.89 14.97
N ASN A 212 31.32 41.67 15.43
CA ASN A 212 30.29 40.85 14.79
C ASN A 212 29.74 39.79 15.73
N ASN A 213 28.44 39.54 15.62
CA ASN A 213 27.81 38.41 16.28
C ASN A 213 26.84 37.64 15.36
N LEU A 214 26.39 36.47 15.84
CA LEU A 214 25.34 35.69 15.18
C LEU A 214 23.99 36.23 15.62
N HIS A 215 23.16 36.66 14.66
CA HIS A 215 21.81 37.16 14.95
C HIS A 215 20.74 36.24 14.36
N GLN A 216 19.77 35.84 15.18
CA GLN A 216 18.66 34.98 14.77
C GLN A 216 17.33 35.44 15.38
N VAL A 217 16.23 35.08 14.71
CA VAL A 217 14.87 35.25 15.21
C VAL A 217 14.06 34.00 14.93
N CYS A 218 13.26 33.58 15.91
CA CYS A 218 12.34 32.45 15.82
C CYS A 218 10.93 32.92 16.20
N PHE A 219 9.96 32.71 15.31
CA PHE A 219 8.57 33.09 15.53
C PHE A 219 7.84 32.01 16.34
N ASN A 220 7.17 32.45 17.41
CA ASN A 220 6.34 31.59 18.25
C ASN A 220 4.85 31.80 17.98
N TYR A 221 4.41 33.05 17.79
CA TYR A 221 3.02 33.39 17.50
C TYR A 221 2.88 34.79 16.85
N THR A 222 1.90 34.95 15.98
CA THR A 222 1.58 36.20 15.26
C THR A 222 0.07 36.30 15.10
N SER A 223 -0.59 37.27 15.72
CA SER A 223 -2.06 37.29 15.84
C SER A 223 -2.84 37.57 14.55
N PHE A 224 -2.19 38.13 13.52
CA PHE A 224 -2.81 38.46 12.23
C PHE A 224 -2.47 37.44 11.13
N LEU A 225 -1.75 36.37 11.46
CA LEU A 225 -1.57 35.22 10.58
C LEU A 225 -2.39 34.07 11.14
N ASP A 226 -3.28 33.48 10.34
CA ASP A 226 -3.99 32.25 10.70
C ASP A 226 -2.98 31.10 10.88
N GLN A 227 -2.64 30.77 12.14
CA GLN A 227 -1.69 29.70 12.46
C GLN A 227 -2.35 28.34 12.52
N ILE A 228 -3.68 28.29 12.69
CA ILE A 228 -4.47 27.06 12.84
C ILE A 228 -5.58 27.06 11.79
N PRO A 229 -5.27 26.61 10.56
CA PRO A 229 -6.20 26.73 9.45
C PRO A 229 -7.50 25.96 9.69
N ASP A 230 -8.60 26.53 9.22
CA ASP A 230 -9.91 25.88 9.18
C ASP A 230 -9.85 24.52 8.47
N VAL A 231 -10.65 23.57 8.96
CA VAL A 231 -10.66 22.18 8.45
C VAL A 231 -12.08 21.72 8.17
N VAL A 232 -12.26 20.99 7.06
CA VAL A 232 -13.52 20.36 6.69
C VAL A 232 -13.46 18.86 6.98
N MET A 233 -14.46 18.35 7.71
CA MET A 233 -14.60 16.93 8.00
C MET A 233 -16.03 16.43 7.74
N CYS A 234 -16.16 15.13 7.57
CA CYS A 234 -17.46 14.49 7.36
C CYS A 234 -18.20 14.24 8.67
N PRO A 235 -19.54 14.09 8.65
CA PRO A 235 -20.29 13.68 9.82
C PRO A 235 -19.74 12.40 10.44
N GLY A 236 -19.39 12.45 11.73
CA GLY A 236 -18.77 11.33 12.47
C GLY A 236 -17.26 11.16 12.24
N GLY A 237 -16.64 12.03 11.45
CA GLY A 237 -15.19 12.11 11.28
C GLY A 237 -14.45 12.66 12.50
N GLN A 238 -13.13 12.70 12.39
CA GLN A 238 -12.25 13.31 13.39
C GLN A 238 -11.07 13.98 12.71
N VAL A 239 -10.53 15.04 13.31
CA VAL A 239 -9.38 15.79 12.80
C VAL A 239 -8.42 16.11 13.93
N GLN A 240 -7.12 16.06 13.65
CA GLN A 240 -6.08 16.41 14.62
C GLN A 240 -5.80 17.92 14.53
N LEU A 241 -6.19 18.69 15.55
CA LEU A 241 -5.81 20.10 15.65
C LEU A 241 -4.34 20.23 16.08
N GLN A 242 -3.71 21.36 15.75
CA GLN A 242 -2.31 21.65 16.06
C GLN A 242 -2.13 23.14 16.40
N ALA A 243 -2.02 23.47 17.68
CA ALA A 243 -1.56 24.78 18.14
C ALA A 243 -0.06 24.75 18.45
N THR A 244 0.64 25.86 18.23
CA THR A 244 2.09 26.00 18.49
C THR A 244 2.38 27.22 19.38
N GLY A 245 3.65 27.53 19.66
CA GLY A 245 4.09 28.72 20.40
C GLY A 245 3.84 28.74 21.92
N GLY A 246 2.93 27.92 22.44
CA GLY A 246 2.54 27.89 23.85
C GLY A 246 3.28 26.88 24.71
N ARG A 247 3.39 27.16 26.01
CA ARG A 247 3.81 26.21 27.07
C ARG A 247 2.64 25.48 27.72
N SER A 248 1.45 26.07 27.68
CA SER A 248 0.20 25.47 28.15
C SER A 248 -0.94 25.91 27.25
N TYR A 249 -1.95 25.04 27.11
CA TYR A 249 -3.05 25.21 26.18
C TYR A 249 -4.38 24.96 26.89
N SER A 250 -5.41 25.69 26.51
CA SER A 250 -6.80 25.50 26.95
C SER A 250 -7.74 25.81 25.80
N TRP A 251 -8.40 24.79 25.28
CA TRP A 251 -9.35 24.88 24.17
C TRP A 251 -10.79 25.04 24.67
N SER A 252 -11.57 25.86 23.96
CA SER A 252 -13.00 26.05 24.20
C SER A 252 -13.76 26.13 22.86
N PRO A 253 -14.93 25.47 22.72
CA PRO A 253 -15.56 24.59 23.69
C PRO A 253 -14.77 23.27 23.86
N ALA A 254 -14.89 22.61 25.02
CA ALA A 254 -14.25 21.30 25.24
C ALA A 254 -15.02 20.14 24.57
N GLU A 255 -16.26 20.36 24.17
CA GLU A 255 -17.11 19.34 23.56
C GLU A 255 -16.54 18.88 22.21
N GLY A 256 -16.52 17.57 21.98
CA GLY A 256 -15.94 16.97 20.78
C GLY A 256 -14.42 16.89 20.76
N LEU A 257 -13.71 17.46 21.74
CA LEU A 257 -12.25 17.34 21.87
C LEU A 257 -11.85 16.14 22.73
N SER A 258 -10.79 15.44 22.32
CA SER A 258 -10.18 14.34 23.08
C SER A 258 -9.55 14.80 24.40
N ASN A 259 -8.88 15.96 24.41
CA ASN A 259 -8.36 16.61 25.61
C ASN A 259 -8.19 18.12 25.37
N PRO A 260 -8.97 19.00 26.01
CA PRO A 260 -8.90 20.44 25.76
C PRO A 260 -7.64 21.12 26.35
N ASN A 261 -6.74 20.41 27.03
CA ASN A 261 -5.57 21.02 27.69
C ASN A 261 -4.22 20.66 27.05
N VAL A 262 -4.23 20.22 25.79
CA VAL A 262 -3.00 19.89 25.03
C VAL A 262 -2.90 20.74 23.77
N ALA A 263 -1.69 20.89 23.23
CA ALA A 263 -1.44 21.61 21.98
C ALA A 263 -2.21 20.99 20.79
N ASN A 264 -2.39 19.67 20.82
CA ASN A 264 -2.85 18.88 19.70
C ASN A 264 -4.01 17.94 20.09
N PRO A 265 -5.22 18.46 20.36
CA PRO A 265 -6.38 17.60 20.56
C PRO A 265 -6.88 17.02 19.23
N ILE A 266 -7.35 15.78 19.27
CA ILE A 266 -8.27 15.25 18.25
C ILE A 266 -9.64 15.88 18.48
N ALA A 267 -10.19 16.53 17.46
CA ALA A 267 -11.54 17.09 17.41
C ALA A 267 -12.49 16.17 16.64
N SER A 268 -13.70 15.98 17.17
CA SER A 268 -14.78 15.15 16.62
C SER A 268 -16.16 15.78 16.90
N PRO A 269 -16.37 17.07 16.56
CA PRO A 269 -17.64 17.73 16.83
C PRO A 269 -18.78 17.11 16.01
N ALA A 270 -19.99 17.10 16.57
CA ALA A 270 -21.18 16.57 15.87
C ALA A 270 -21.75 17.53 14.81
N GLN A 271 -21.42 18.82 14.90
CA GLN A 271 -21.83 19.89 13.99
C GLN A 271 -20.65 20.85 13.80
N THR A 272 -20.70 21.71 12.77
CA THR A 272 -19.67 22.74 12.57
C THR A 272 -19.43 23.51 13.87
N THR A 273 -18.18 23.49 14.34
CA THR A 273 -17.78 24.06 15.62
C THR A 273 -16.49 24.84 15.46
N THR A 274 -16.50 26.09 15.91
CA THR A 274 -15.29 26.90 16.06
C THR A 274 -14.71 26.67 17.44
N TYR A 275 -13.44 26.28 17.48
CA TYR A 275 -12.65 26.11 18.68
C TYR A 275 -11.68 27.27 18.83
N THR A 276 -11.70 27.94 19.98
CA THR A 276 -10.71 28.94 20.39
C THR A 276 -9.70 28.26 21.30
N VAL A 277 -8.40 28.44 21.03
CA VAL A 277 -7.32 28.05 21.92
C VAL A 277 -6.78 29.26 22.69
N GLU A 278 -6.74 29.17 24.01
CA GLU A 278 -5.89 30.01 24.85
C GLU A 278 -4.55 29.29 25.03
N ALA A 279 -3.48 29.85 24.52
CA ALA A 279 -2.12 29.39 24.77
C ALA A 279 -1.38 30.41 25.65
N ARG A 280 -0.42 29.97 26.45
CA ARG A 280 0.44 30.87 27.24
C ARG A 280 1.88 30.71 26.81
N ASP A 281 2.56 31.83 26.56
CA ASP A 281 3.97 31.84 26.19
C ASP A 281 4.88 31.45 27.38
N ILE A 282 6.21 31.57 27.19
CA ILE A 282 7.21 31.34 28.24
C ILE A 282 7.04 32.26 29.46
N CYS A 283 6.46 33.43 29.25
CA CYS A 283 6.20 34.45 30.27
C CYS A 283 4.87 34.24 30.98
N GLY A 284 4.08 33.23 30.56
CA GLY A 284 2.76 32.96 31.10
C GLY A 284 1.68 33.93 30.62
N ILE A 285 1.99 34.79 29.66
CA ILE A 285 1.05 35.76 29.12
C ILE A 285 0.21 35.06 28.03
N PRO A 286 -1.13 35.14 28.09
CA PRO A 286 -1.97 34.41 27.15
C PRO A 286 -1.97 35.06 25.76
N PHE A 287 -2.15 34.23 24.75
CA PHE A 287 -2.50 34.60 23.37
C PHE A 287 -3.55 33.60 22.85
N TYR A 288 -4.26 33.98 21.79
CA TYR A 288 -5.44 33.24 21.33
C TYR A 288 -5.40 32.98 19.84
N ASP A 289 -5.95 31.84 19.43
CA ASP A 289 -6.21 31.56 18.03
C ASP A 289 -7.53 30.79 17.89
N GLU A 290 -8.12 30.77 16.71
CA GLU A 290 -9.37 30.09 16.42
C GLU A 290 -9.23 29.13 15.23
N VAL A 291 -9.97 28.04 15.28
CA VAL A 291 -10.09 27.10 14.16
C VAL A 291 -11.53 26.64 14.02
N THR A 292 -12.09 26.75 12.82
CA THR A 292 -13.40 26.21 12.48
C THR A 292 -13.26 24.80 11.93
N VAL A 293 -13.83 23.85 12.66
CA VAL A 293 -14.03 22.48 12.17
C VAL A 293 -15.40 22.42 11.52
N GLU A 294 -15.44 22.55 10.20
CA GLU A 294 -16.65 22.44 9.41
C GLU A 294 -17.08 20.98 9.27
N VAL A 295 -18.27 20.66 9.78
CA VAL A 295 -18.89 19.33 9.61
C VAL A 295 -19.82 19.39 8.42
N ALA A 296 -19.23 19.27 7.24
CA ALA A 296 -19.94 19.36 5.97
C ALA A 296 -19.72 18.11 5.12
N GLY A 297 -20.81 17.64 4.50
CA GLY A 297 -20.78 16.58 3.51
C GLY A 297 -21.90 15.58 3.65
N ASN A 298 -22.29 15.04 2.49
CA ASN A 298 -23.22 13.93 2.44
C ASN A 298 -22.43 12.64 2.69
N PRO A 299 -22.76 11.86 3.72
CA PRO A 299 -22.08 10.59 3.95
C PRO A 299 -22.21 9.72 2.69
N VAL A 300 -21.13 9.02 2.37
CA VAL A 300 -21.11 8.10 1.24
C VAL A 300 -21.70 6.77 1.70
N PHE A 301 -22.76 6.33 1.02
CA PHE A 301 -23.39 5.04 1.26
C PHE A 301 -23.37 4.22 -0.02
N PHE A 302 -22.67 3.10 0.01
CA PHE A 302 -22.70 2.05 -1.00
C PHE A 302 -22.41 0.71 -0.31
N ASP A 303 -22.75 -0.40 -0.98
CA ASP A 303 -22.56 -1.76 -0.48
C ASP A 303 -22.30 -2.67 -1.69
N LEU A 304 -21.13 -3.31 -1.73
CA LEU A 304 -20.73 -4.25 -2.77
C LEU A 304 -21.42 -5.61 -2.63
N GLY A 305 -22.16 -5.82 -1.54
CA GLY A 305 -22.88 -7.04 -1.22
C GLY A 305 -22.01 -8.07 -0.50
N PRO A 306 -22.59 -9.22 -0.13
CA PRO A 306 -21.87 -10.28 0.57
C PRO A 306 -20.87 -11.00 -0.34
N ASP A 307 -19.90 -11.67 0.28
CA ASP A 307 -18.99 -12.60 -0.40
C ASP A 307 -19.75 -13.61 -1.27
N THR A 308 -19.27 -13.82 -2.49
CA THR A 308 -19.97 -14.61 -3.50
C THR A 308 -19.00 -15.44 -4.34
N SER A 309 -19.52 -16.35 -5.16
CA SER A 309 -18.73 -17.13 -6.11
C SER A 309 -19.39 -17.12 -7.47
N ILE A 310 -18.58 -16.98 -8.53
CA ILE A 310 -19.02 -17.01 -9.92
C ILE A 310 -18.51 -18.27 -10.62
N CYS A 311 -19.23 -18.70 -11.65
CA CYS A 311 -18.79 -19.81 -12.49
C CYS A 311 -17.68 -19.36 -13.45
N GLU A 312 -16.74 -20.25 -13.75
CA GLU A 312 -15.71 -20.00 -14.76
C GLU A 312 -16.33 -19.59 -16.10
N GLY A 313 -15.80 -18.52 -16.69
CA GLY A 313 -16.33 -17.89 -17.91
C GLY A 313 -17.46 -16.89 -17.70
N GLN A 314 -18.05 -16.80 -16.50
CA GLN A 314 -19.00 -15.74 -16.14
C GLN A 314 -18.29 -14.51 -15.57
N SER A 315 -19.02 -13.39 -15.49
CA SER A 315 -18.56 -12.18 -14.82
C SER A 315 -19.62 -11.64 -13.86
N LEU A 316 -19.15 -10.97 -12.80
CA LEU A 316 -19.95 -10.24 -11.82
C LEU A 316 -19.68 -8.75 -12.00
N ARG A 317 -20.75 -7.94 -11.97
CA ARG A 317 -20.66 -6.47 -11.94
C ARG A 317 -20.81 -6.01 -10.50
N LEU A 318 -19.74 -5.45 -9.95
CA LEU A 318 -19.73 -4.73 -8.69
C LEU A 318 -20.11 -3.28 -8.95
N ASP A 319 -20.98 -2.71 -8.13
CA ASP A 319 -21.48 -1.35 -8.29
C ASP A 319 -21.28 -0.55 -7.01
N ALA A 320 -20.38 0.43 -7.06
CA ALA A 320 -20.09 1.34 -5.97
C ALA A 320 -20.76 2.72 -6.17
N SER A 321 -21.66 2.86 -7.16
CA SER A 321 -22.15 4.15 -7.63
C SER A 321 -22.68 5.06 -6.52
N SER A 322 -22.07 6.22 -6.41
CA SER A 322 -22.48 7.33 -5.54
C SER A 322 -22.40 8.64 -6.32
N SER A 323 -23.34 9.56 -6.07
CA SER A 323 -23.38 10.87 -6.73
C SER A 323 -22.10 11.68 -6.46
N ASN A 324 -21.61 12.47 -7.43
CA ASN A 324 -20.45 13.35 -7.24
C ASN A 324 -19.27 12.64 -6.54
N SER A 325 -18.88 11.46 -7.01
CA SER A 325 -17.83 10.65 -6.36
C SER A 325 -16.78 10.18 -7.37
N THR A 326 -15.53 10.09 -6.90
CA THR A 326 -14.44 9.37 -7.54
C THR A 326 -14.28 8.00 -6.89
N TYR A 327 -13.67 7.07 -7.62
CA TYR A 327 -13.53 5.68 -7.22
C TYR A 327 -12.08 5.27 -7.38
N GLU A 328 -11.58 4.49 -6.43
CA GLU A 328 -10.28 3.86 -6.49
C GLU A 328 -10.42 2.40 -6.09
N TRP A 329 -10.38 1.51 -7.08
CA TRP A 329 -10.39 0.08 -6.85
C TRP A 329 -8.98 -0.41 -6.54
N ASN A 330 -8.85 -1.46 -5.73
CA ASN A 330 -7.56 -2.14 -5.51
C ASN A 330 -6.96 -2.79 -6.78
N THR A 331 -7.70 -2.78 -7.89
CA THR A 331 -7.25 -3.16 -9.24
C THR A 331 -6.64 -2.00 -10.04
N GLY A 332 -6.67 -0.77 -9.49
CA GLY A 332 -6.24 0.46 -10.15
C GLY A 332 -7.30 1.11 -11.06
N GLN A 333 -8.50 0.56 -11.14
CA GLN A 333 -9.59 1.16 -11.92
C GLN A 333 -10.28 2.30 -11.16
N THR A 334 -10.93 3.22 -11.90
CA THR A 334 -11.58 4.42 -11.35
C THR A 334 -13.05 4.59 -11.76
N SER A 335 -13.64 3.58 -12.41
CA SER A 335 -15.05 3.58 -12.76
C SER A 335 -15.93 3.25 -11.55
N ALA A 336 -17.15 3.80 -11.50
CA ALA A 336 -18.13 3.50 -10.44
C ALA A 336 -18.50 2.01 -10.35
N GLN A 337 -18.33 1.29 -11.46
CA GLN A 337 -18.64 -0.13 -11.58
C GLN A 337 -17.41 -0.89 -12.05
N LEU A 338 -17.24 -2.10 -11.53
CA LEU A 338 -16.15 -3.00 -11.87
C LEU A 338 -16.72 -4.35 -12.30
N SER A 339 -16.32 -4.83 -13.49
CA SER A 339 -16.66 -6.16 -13.97
C SER A 339 -15.52 -7.13 -13.65
N VAL A 340 -15.81 -8.17 -12.88
CA VAL A 340 -14.82 -9.14 -12.40
C VAL A 340 -15.16 -10.55 -12.88
N ALA A 341 -14.14 -11.30 -13.30
CA ALA A 341 -14.28 -12.67 -13.81
C ALA A 341 -13.28 -13.65 -13.17
N GLN A 342 -12.52 -13.20 -12.17
CA GLN A 342 -11.50 -13.97 -11.49
C GLN A 342 -11.79 -14.00 -9.99
N ALA A 343 -11.28 -15.03 -9.31
CA ALA A 343 -11.31 -15.07 -7.86
C ALA A 343 -10.37 -14.00 -7.27
N GLY A 344 -10.81 -13.33 -6.21
CA GLY A 344 -10.02 -12.28 -5.57
C GLY A 344 -10.82 -11.45 -4.58
N ARG A 345 -10.10 -10.66 -3.78
CA ARG A 345 -10.69 -9.61 -2.97
C ARG A 345 -10.78 -8.34 -3.80
N TYR A 346 -11.99 -7.83 -3.98
CA TYR A 346 -12.23 -6.56 -4.67
C TYR A 346 -12.66 -5.53 -3.64
N ALA A 347 -11.90 -4.45 -3.53
CA ALA A 347 -12.17 -3.36 -2.62
C ALA A 347 -12.15 -2.04 -3.37
N VAL A 348 -12.99 -1.09 -2.93
CA VAL A 348 -13.09 0.24 -3.53
C VAL A 348 -13.12 1.29 -2.43
N THR A 349 -12.37 2.37 -2.67
CA THR A 349 -12.49 3.62 -1.93
C THR A 349 -13.33 4.58 -2.77
N VAL A 350 -14.39 5.11 -2.19
CA VAL A 350 -15.27 6.09 -2.84
C VAL A 350 -15.12 7.42 -2.13
N THR A 351 -14.68 8.43 -2.87
CA THR A 351 -14.42 9.78 -2.36
C THR A 351 -15.40 10.75 -3.00
N LYS A 352 -16.12 11.53 -2.21
CA LYS A 352 -16.96 12.61 -2.74
C LYS A 352 -16.08 13.70 -3.39
N THR A 353 -16.57 14.32 -4.45
CA THR A 353 -15.87 15.43 -5.12
C THR A 353 -16.26 16.78 -4.56
N ASP A 354 -17.43 16.86 -3.92
CA ASP A 354 -17.95 18.08 -3.27
C ASP A 354 -17.52 18.20 -1.81
N THR A 355 -17.11 17.09 -1.20
CA THR A 355 -16.66 16.97 0.18
C THR A 355 -15.56 15.93 0.25
N VAL A 356 -14.62 16.01 1.20
CA VAL A 356 -13.52 15.03 1.32
C VAL A 356 -13.99 13.71 1.99
N CYS A 357 -15.28 13.38 1.84
CA CYS A 357 -15.87 12.21 2.46
C CYS A 357 -15.52 10.93 1.74
N ILE A 358 -14.91 10.02 2.49
CA ILE A 358 -14.47 8.70 2.04
C ILE A 358 -15.33 7.61 2.67
N ALA A 359 -15.63 6.60 1.88
CA ALA A 359 -16.12 5.31 2.37
C ALA A 359 -15.42 4.18 1.62
N GLU A 360 -15.26 3.05 2.30
CA GLU A 360 -14.63 1.86 1.76
C GLU A 360 -15.55 0.67 1.94
N ASP A 361 -15.53 -0.24 0.96
CA ASP A 361 -16.16 -1.54 1.09
C ASP A 361 -15.38 -2.58 0.27
N PHE A 362 -15.59 -3.86 0.59
CA PHE A 362 -14.98 -4.96 -0.13
C PHE A 362 -15.89 -6.18 -0.21
N VAL A 363 -15.67 -6.97 -1.25
CA VAL A 363 -16.28 -8.29 -1.44
C VAL A 363 -15.22 -9.32 -1.83
N GLN A 364 -15.31 -10.52 -1.27
CA GLN A 364 -14.53 -11.66 -1.69
C GLN A 364 -15.29 -12.42 -2.78
N VAL A 365 -14.67 -12.55 -3.96
CA VAL A 365 -15.22 -13.32 -5.08
C VAL A 365 -14.45 -14.64 -5.21
N GLY A 366 -15.16 -15.76 -5.14
CA GLY A 366 -14.67 -17.10 -5.47
C GLY A 366 -14.93 -17.46 -6.93
N LEU A 367 -14.22 -18.47 -7.43
CA LEU A 367 -14.41 -19.01 -8.78
C LEU A 367 -14.71 -20.51 -8.70
N ILE A 368 -15.81 -20.93 -9.32
CA ILE A 368 -16.24 -22.32 -9.39
C ILE A 368 -15.86 -22.86 -10.78
N PRO A 369 -14.97 -23.87 -10.88
CA PRO A 369 -14.59 -24.44 -12.16
C PRO A 369 -15.77 -25.15 -12.83
N LEU A 370 -15.79 -25.20 -14.16
CA LEU A 370 -16.78 -26.00 -14.89
C LEU A 370 -16.48 -27.50 -14.69
N PRO A 371 -17.52 -28.36 -14.54
CA PRO A 371 -17.34 -29.80 -14.54
C PRO A 371 -16.67 -30.27 -15.83
N ARG A 372 -15.81 -31.27 -15.72
CA ARG A 372 -15.18 -31.95 -16.86
C ARG A 372 -15.32 -33.46 -16.68
N VAL A 373 -15.64 -34.18 -17.75
CA VAL A 373 -15.67 -35.65 -17.75
C VAL A 373 -15.04 -36.11 -19.05
N GLU A 374 -14.17 -37.12 -18.94
CA GLU A 374 -13.48 -37.77 -20.05
C GLU A 374 -13.20 -39.22 -19.61
N LEU A 375 -13.91 -40.17 -20.22
CA LEU A 375 -13.83 -41.60 -19.96
C LEU A 375 -12.85 -42.30 -20.92
N GLY A 376 -12.36 -41.60 -21.94
CA GLY A 376 -11.46 -42.10 -22.96
C GLY A 376 -12.17 -42.72 -24.16
N GLU A 377 -11.38 -43.10 -25.15
CA GLU A 377 -11.87 -43.72 -26.39
C GLU A 377 -12.51 -45.09 -26.15
N ASP A 378 -13.45 -45.45 -27.03
CA ASP A 378 -14.05 -46.78 -27.08
C ASP A 378 -12.98 -47.88 -27.16
N THR A 379 -13.20 -48.98 -26.42
CA THR A 379 -12.18 -50.02 -26.27
C THR A 379 -12.77 -51.43 -26.24
N THR A 380 -11.94 -52.44 -26.50
CA THR A 380 -12.30 -53.86 -26.39
C THR A 380 -11.30 -54.55 -25.48
N LEU A 381 -11.82 -55.27 -24.49
CA LEU A 381 -11.03 -56.02 -23.50
C LEU A 381 -11.06 -57.51 -23.83
N CYS A 382 -9.97 -58.22 -23.55
CA CYS A 382 -10.01 -59.68 -23.54
C CYS A 382 -10.78 -60.18 -22.32
N GLU A 383 -11.43 -61.34 -22.42
CA GLU A 383 -12.06 -61.99 -21.26
C GLU A 383 -11.08 -62.11 -20.07
N GLY A 384 -11.54 -61.73 -18.89
CA GLY A 384 -10.72 -61.69 -17.67
C GLY A 384 -9.94 -60.39 -17.42
N GLN A 385 -9.81 -59.50 -18.41
CA GLN A 385 -9.25 -58.17 -18.19
C GLN A 385 -10.24 -57.26 -17.44
N ASN A 386 -9.71 -56.35 -16.61
CA ASN A 386 -10.51 -55.41 -15.84
C ASN A 386 -10.24 -53.98 -16.29
N LEU A 387 -11.31 -53.21 -16.50
CA LEU A 387 -11.25 -51.76 -16.70
C LEU A 387 -12.00 -51.06 -15.55
N LEU A 388 -11.33 -50.08 -14.95
CA LEU A 388 -11.89 -49.22 -13.91
C LEU A 388 -11.94 -47.79 -14.47
N LEU A 389 -13.14 -47.34 -14.82
CA LEU A 389 -13.38 -45.96 -15.22
C LEU A 389 -13.30 -45.06 -14.00
N ARG A 390 -12.78 -43.85 -14.18
CA ARG A 390 -12.60 -42.85 -13.10
C ARG A 390 -13.09 -41.50 -13.58
N SER A 391 -13.79 -40.76 -12.73
CA SER A 391 -14.14 -39.36 -13.00
C SER A 391 -12.88 -38.49 -13.02
N THR A 392 -12.82 -37.53 -13.95
CA THR A 392 -11.80 -36.47 -13.99
C THR A 392 -12.20 -35.22 -13.19
N PHE A 393 -13.37 -35.27 -12.54
CA PHE A 393 -13.94 -34.22 -11.67
C PHE A 393 -14.62 -34.84 -10.42
N PRO A 394 -13.84 -35.49 -9.53
CA PRO A 394 -14.37 -36.20 -8.37
C PRO A 394 -15.06 -35.32 -7.31
N GLU A 395 -14.80 -34.01 -7.32
CA GLU A 395 -15.39 -33.02 -6.41
C GLU A 395 -16.82 -32.59 -6.76
N GLY A 396 -17.32 -32.96 -7.95
CA GLY A 396 -18.69 -32.68 -8.39
C GLY A 396 -19.72 -33.69 -7.89
N GLU A 397 -20.98 -33.43 -8.23
CA GLU A 397 -22.04 -34.43 -8.14
C GLU A 397 -21.90 -35.40 -9.32
N LEU A 398 -21.76 -36.69 -9.04
CA LEU A 398 -21.53 -37.74 -10.05
C LEU A 398 -22.74 -38.67 -10.15
N LEU A 399 -23.08 -39.06 -11.38
CA LEU A 399 -24.14 -40.02 -11.67
C LEU A 399 -23.75 -40.92 -12.84
N TRP A 400 -23.61 -42.22 -12.57
CA TRP A 400 -23.42 -43.25 -13.58
C TRP A 400 -24.75 -43.73 -14.16
N GLN A 401 -24.68 -44.41 -15.31
CA GLN A 401 -25.84 -44.96 -16.01
C GLN A 401 -26.69 -45.94 -15.17
N ASP A 402 -26.14 -46.52 -14.09
CA ASP A 402 -26.85 -47.41 -13.17
C ASP A 402 -27.43 -46.71 -11.94
N GLY A 403 -27.28 -45.38 -11.86
CA GLY A 403 -27.70 -44.56 -10.72
C GLY A 403 -26.68 -44.46 -9.59
N SER A 404 -25.51 -45.10 -9.70
CA SER A 404 -24.45 -44.98 -8.69
C SER A 404 -23.72 -43.64 -8.78
N THR A 405 -23.11 -43.21 -7.68
CA THR A 405 -22.49 -41.88 -7.53
C THR A 405 -21.01 -41.94 -7.13
N ALA A 406 -20.39 -43.12 -7.24
CA ALA A 406 -18.98 -43.30 -6.92
C ALA A 406 -18.08 -42.59 -7.94
N ASP A 407 -16.87 -42.18 -7.53
CA ASP A 407 -15.86 -41.59 -8.40
C ASP A 407 -15.23 -42.58 -9.39
N THR A 408 -15.54 -43.86 -9.23
CA THR A 408 -15.05 -44.94 -10.09
C THR A 408 -16.17 -45.93 -10.47
N PHE A 409 -16.03 -46.53 -11.65
CA PHE A 409 -16.95 -47.56 -12.14
C PHE A 409 -16.18 -48.75 -12.69
N ARG A 410 -16.48 -49.95 -12.19
CA ARG A 410 -15.84 -51.19 -12.67
C ARG A 410 -16.64 -51.80 -13.80
N VAL A 411 -16.04 -51.86 -14.98
CA VAL A 411 -16.59 -52.54 -16.16
C VAL A 411 -16.56 -54.05 -15.92
N ARG A 412 -17.69 -54.73 -16.12
CA ARG A 412 -17.82 -56.19 -15.92
C ARG A 412 -18.38 -56.92 -17.13
N ARG A 413 -18.98 -56.20 -18.07
CA ARG A 413 -19.66 -56.72 -19.24
C ARG A 413 -19.44 -55.76 -20.39
N SER A 414 -19.60 -56.24 -21.62
CA SER A 414 -19.68 -55.35 -22.76
C SER A 414 -20.90 -54.43 -22.63
N GLY A 415 -20.76 -53.17 -23.04
CA GLY A 415 -21.85 -52.20 -22.97
C GLY A 415 -21.41 -50.74 -23.05
N ARG A 416 -22.40 -49.86 -23.02
CA ARG A 416 -22.26 -48.40 -22.95
C ARG A 416 -22.19 -47.96 -21.49
N TYR A 417 -21.13 -47.24 -21.14
CA TYR A 417 -20.93 -46.66 -19.81
C TYR A 417 -20.98 -45.14 -19.96
N GLU A 418 -21.77 -44.47 -19.13
CA GLU A 418 -21.94 -43.02 -19.16
C GLU A 418 -21.80 -42.46 -17.76
N LEU A 419 -20.99 -41.41 -17.63
CA LEU A 419 -20.85 -40.64 -16.41
C LEU A 419 -21.34 -39.22 -16.66
N THR A 420 -22.29 -38.78 -15.85
CA THR A 420 -22.69 -37.38 -15.76
C THR A 420 -22.05 -36.75 -14.52
N ALA A 421 -21.39 -35.61 -14.69
CA ALA A 421 -20.89 -34.78 -13.60
C ALA A 421 -21.54 -33.40 -13.61
N SER A 422 -21.92 -32.90 -12.44
CA SER A 422 -22.50 -31.57 -12.29
C SER A 422 -21.99 -30.81 -11.08
N ASN A 423 -22.11 -29.50 -11.16
CA ASN A 423 -22.07 -28.60 -10.01
C ASN A 423 -23.07 -27.46 -10.25
N GLN A 424 -23.06 -26.43 -9.41
CA GLN A 424 -23.95 -25.27 -9.55
C GLN A 424 -23.79 -24.48 -10.87
N CYS A 425 -22.75 -24.75 -11.65
CA CYS A 425 -22.43 -24.01 -12.88
C CYS A 425 -22.89 -24.73 -14.14
N ALA A 426 -22.75 -26.06 -14.21
CA ALA A 426 -23.13 -26.84 -15.38
C ALA A 426 -23.32 -28.33 -15.05
N THR A 427 -23.85 -29.05 -16.04
CA THR A 427 -23.92 -30.51 -16.09
C THR A 427 -23.30 -30.95 -17.41
N VAL A 428 -22.34 -31.88 -17.36
CA VAL A 428 -21.70 -32.47 -18.52
C VAL A 428 -21.73 -33.99 -18.41
N SER A 429 -21.74 -34.70 -19.53
CA SER A 429 -21.61 -36.15 -19.53
C SER A 429 -20.63 -36.61 -20.59
N ASP A 430 -20.07 -37.79 -20.37
CA ASP A 430 -19.25 -38.48 -21.34
C ASP A 430 -19.55 -39.99 -21.35
N VAL A 431 -19.25 -40.63 -22.48
CA VAL A 431 -19.67 -41.99 -22.81
C VAL A 431 -18.49 -42.77 -23.36
N ILE A 432 -18.30 -43.99 -22.85
CA ILE A 432 -17.39 -44.98 -23.42
C ILE A 432 -18.14 -46.29 -23.71
N ASN A 433 -17.94 -46.84 -24.90
CA ASN A 433 -18.39 -48.19 -25.25
C ASN A 433 -17.25 -49.18 -25.03
N VAL A 434 -17.53 -50.24 -24.27
CA VAL A 434 -16.56 -51.28 -23.98
C VAL A 434 -17.03 -52.63 -24.55
N GLY A 435 -16.23 -53.23 -25.42
CA GLY A 435 -16.37 -54.61 -25.89
C GLY A 435 -15.63 -55.60 -24.98
N ILE A 436 -16.07 -56.86 -24.96
CA ILE A 436 -15.32 -57.98 -24.35
C ILE A 436 -15.29 -59.14 -25.35
N GLU A 437 -14.10 -59.63 -25.70
CA GLU A 437 -13.88 -60.71 -26.67
C GLU A 437 -12.92 -61.79 -26.14
N SER A 438 -13.01 -63.01 -26.68
CA SER A 438 -12.12 -64.13 -26.36
C SER A 438 -10.83 -64.05 -27.20
N CYS A 439 -9.68 -64.12 -26.54
CA CYS A 439 -8.37 -63.88 -27.14
C CYS A 439 -7.46 -65.14 -27.04
N SER A 440 -7.89 -66.30 -27.55
CA SER A 440 -7.12 -67.56 -27.43
C SER A 440 -6.13 -67.81 -28.59
N GLU A 441 -4.84 -67.99 -28.29
CA GLU A 441 -3.77 -68.34 -29.26
C GLU A 441 -3.24 -69.77 -29.01
N VAL A 442 -3.75 -70.77 -29.75
CA VAL A 442 -3.12 -72.10 -29.86
C VAL A 442 -2.06 -72.08 -30.96
N TYR A 443 -0.87 -72.62 -30.70
CA TYR A 443 0.20 -72.76 -31.68
C TYR A 443 0.62 -74.22 -31.86
N ILE A 444 0.53 -74.73 -33.09
CA ILE A 444 1.04 -76.05 -33.48
C ILE A 444 2.17 -75.83 -34.50
N PRO A 445 3.41 -76.28 -34.21
CA PRO A 445 4.52 -76.14 -35.16
C PRO A 445 4.22 -76.80 -36.51
N ASN A 446 4.94 -76.41 -37.54
CA ASN A 446 4.82 -77.03 -38.87
C ASN A 446 6.06 -77.87 -39.24
N ALA A 447 7.08 -77.95 -38.38
CA ALA A 447 8.25 -78.79 -38.58
C ALA A 447 8.94 -79.14 -37.25
N PHE A 448 9.59 -80.30 -37.21
CA PHE A 448 10.42 -80.73 -36.09
C PHE A 448 11.60 -81.62 -36.52
N SER A 449 12.64 -81.67 -35.70
CA SER A 449 13.92 -82.32 -35.99
C SER A 449 14.34 -83.26 -34.85
N PRO A 450 13.90 -84.53 -34.86
CA PRO A 450 14.27 -85.51 -33.83
C PRO A 450 15.72 -85.98 -34.00
N ASN A 451 16.67 -85.16 -33.53
CA ASN A 451 18.12 -85.40 -33.58
C ASN A 451 18.76 -85.51 -32.18
N ASP A 452 17.96 -85.49 -31.12
CA ASP A 452 18.34 -85.56 -29.70
C ASP A 452 19.23 -84.40 -29.24
N ASP A 453 19.11 -83.21 -29.87
CA ASP A 453 19.88 -82.02 -29.47
C ASP A 453 19.20 -81.18 -28.37
N GLY A 454 18.01 -81.61 -27.92
CA GLY A 454 17.19 -80.94 -26.91
C GLY A 454 16.30 -79.84 -27.48
N ARG A 455 16.32 -79.59 -28.80
CA ARG A 455 15.53 -78.56 -29.47
C ARG A 455 14.65 -79.19 -30.54
N ASN A 456 13.34 -79.04 -30.38
CA ASN A 456 12.35 -79.48 -31.36
C ASN A 456 12.47 -80.98 -31.72
N ASP A 457 12.90 -81.81 -30.76
CA ASP A 457 13.00 -83.26 -30.92
C ASP A 457 11.64 -83.95 -30.95
N ARG A 458 10.60 -83.23 -30.50
CA ARG A 458 9.25 -83.74 -30.42
C ARG A 458 8.26 -82.74 -30.98
N PHE A 459 7.29 -83.25 -31.70
CA PHE A 459 6.17 -82.49 -32.22
C PHE A 459 4.96 -82.56 -31.28
N TYR A 460 4.57 -81.42 -30.72
CA TYR A 460 3.46 -81.25 -29.78
C TYR A 460 2.85 -79.84 -29.90
N LEU A 461 1.68 -79.66 -29.29
CA LEU A 461 0.90 -78.41 -29.31
C LEU A 461 1.33 -77.49 -28.16
N TYR A 462 1.46 -76.19 -28.46
CA TYR A 462 1.69 -75.12 -27.48
C TYR A 462 0.44 -74.27 -27.28
N ASP A 463 0.28 -73.77 -26.07
CA ASP A 463 -0.81 -72.89 -25.71
C ASP A 463 -0.41 -71.91 -24.58
N GLY A 464 -1.09 -70.77 -24.50
CA GLY A 464 -0.86 -69.70 -23.52
C GLY A 464 -1.58 -69.88 -22.17
N GLY A 465 -2.36 -70.95 -21.98
CA GLY A 465 -3.11 -71.27 -20.77
C GLY A 465 -4.60 -71.57 -20.98
N ASP A 466 -5.12 -71.39 -22.20
CA ASP A 466 -6.55 -71.49 -22.54
C ASP A 466 -7.00 -72.92 -22.84
N VAL A 467 -6.08 -73.82 -23.19
CA VAL A 467 -6.41 -75.23 -23.47
C VAL A 467 -6.54 -76.00 -22.16
N GLU A 468 -7.71 -76.61 -21.93
CA GLU A 468 -7.92 -77.52 -20.80
C GLU A 468 -7.31 -78.88 -21.10
N VAL A 469 -7.61 -79.43 -22.28
CA VAL A 469 -7.13 -80.76 -22.69
C VAL A 469 -7.10 -80.88 -24.22
N VAL A 470 -6.08 -81.55 -24.74
CA VAL A 470 -6.07 -82.04 -26.13
C VAL A 470 -6.69 -83.45 -26.11
N LYS A 471 -7.96 -83.56 -26.53
CA LYS A 471 -8.74 -84.81 -26.54
C LYS A 471 -8.04 -85.87 -27.36
N THR A 472 -7.62 -85.52 -28.57
CA THR A 472 -6.86 -86.41 -29.46
C THR A 472 -5.78 -85.62 -30.20
N PHE A 473 -4.59 -86.21 -30.29
CA PHE A 473 -3.48 -85.71 -31.11
C PHE A 473 -2.95 -86.86 -31.95
N SER A 474 -3.27 -86.82 -33.25
CA SER A 474 -3.03 -87.91 -34.19
C SER A 474 -2.09 -87.46 -35.30
N ILE A 475 -1.22 -88.36 -35.76
CA ILE A 475 -0.33 -88.12 -36.90
C ILE A 475 -0.44 -89.29 -37.87
N PHE A 476 -0.52 -88.95 -39.15
CA PHE A 476 -0.72 -89.86 -40.25
C PHE A 476 0.44 -89.78 -41.24
N ASP A 477 0.79 -90.93 -41.82
CA ASP A 477 1.67 -90.98 -42.98
C ASP A 477 0.97 -90.46 -44.25
N ARG A 478 1.72 -90.32 -45.35
CA ARG A 478 1.21 -89.82 -46.64
C ARG A 478 0.14 -90.70 -47.29
N TRP A 479 -0.05 -91.92 -46.80
CA TRP A 479 -1.04 -92.88 -47.29
C TRP A 479 -2.27 -92.95 -46.39
N GLY A 480 -2.32 -92.14 -45.33
CA GLY A 480 -3.44 -92.07 -44.40
C GLY A 480 -3.37 -93.08 -43.25
N ASN A 481 -2.26 -93.81 -43.07
CA ASN A 481 -2.12 -94.70 -41.93
C ASN A 481 -1.75 -93.88 -40.68
N GLN A 482 -2.45 -94.12 -39.57
CA GLN A 482 -2.14 -93.48 -38.29
C GLN A 482 -0.85 -94.07 -37.70
N ILE A 483 0.16 -93.22 -37.54
CA ILE A 483 1.49 -93.59 -37.04
C ILE A 483 1.73 -93.13 -35.60
N PHE A 484 0.98 -92.13 -35.15
CA PHE A 484 1.03 -91.65 -33.77
C PHE A 484 -0.36 -91.28 -33.28
N LEU A 485 -0.64 -91.60 -32.02
CA LEU A 485 -1.85 -91.17 -31.32
C LEU A 485 -1.55 -90.97 -29.86
N ARG A 486 -2.02 -89.85 -29.34
CA ARG A 486 -2.19 -89.59 -27.92
C ARG A 486 -3.59 -89.04 -27.68
N ALA A 487 -4.15 -89.33 -26.52
CA ALA A 487 -5.46 -88.87 -26.13
C ALA A 487 -5.41 -88.36 -24.69
N ASN A 488 -6.23 -87.34 -24.40
CA ASN A 488 -6.32 -86.69 -23.09
C ASN A 488 -4.96 -86.22 -22.56
N ILE A 489 -4.21 -85.50 -23.39
CA ILE A 489 -2.91 -84.92 -22.99
C ILE A 489 -3.08 -83.43 -22.67
N GLY A 490 -2.22 -82.93 -21.79
CA GLY A 490 -2.15 -81.48 -21.53
C GLY A 490 -1.57 -80.73 -22.74
N PRO A 491 -1.88 -79.44 -22.89
CA PRO A 491 -1.12 -78.60 -23.80
C PRO A 491 0.31 -78.41 -23.28
N ASN A 492 1.24 -78.01 -24.14
CA ASN A 492 2.67 -77.87 -23.82
C ASN A 492 3.32 -79.17 -23.29
N ASP A 493 2.72 -80.35 -23.52
CA ASP A 493 3.20 -81.63 -23.01
C ASP A 493 4.27 -82.25 -23.92
N TYR A 494 5.51 -81.84 -23.68
CA TYR A 494 6.68 -82.33 -24.41
C TYR A 494 6.81 -83.86 -24.37
N GLN A 495 6.54 -84.52 -23.24
CA GLN A 495 6.76 -85.97 -23.10
C GLN A 495 5.81 -86.79 -23.97
N ASN A 496 4.60 -86.27 -24.19
CA ASN A 496 3.60 -86.88 -25.07
C ASN A 496 3.66 -86.37 -26.52
N GLY A 497 4.67 -85.58 -26.89
CA GLY A 497 4.93 -85.23 -28.28
C GLY A 497 5.48 -86.41 -29.09
N TRP A 498 5.25 -86.38 -30.41
CA TRP A 498 5.77 -87.38 -31.34
C TRP A 498 7.26 -87.17 -31.61
N ASP A 499 8.07 -88.21 -31.44
CA ASP A 499 9.53 -88.20 -31.60
C ASP A 499 9.99 -88.62 -33.01
N GLY A 500 9.08 -88.74 -33.96
CA GLY A 500 9.41 -89.15 -35.32
C GLY A 500 9.70 -90.64 -35.48
N THR A 501 9.30 -91.49 -34.53
CA THR A 501 9.38 -92.95 -34.65
C THR A 501 8.01 -93.60 -34.85
N PHE A 502 7.99 -94.79 -35.46
CA PHE A 502 6.81 -95.65 -35.54
C PHE A 502 7.22 -97.10 -35.30
N LYS A 503 6.54 -97.79 -34.38
CA LYS A 503 6.86 -99.17 -33.96
C LYS A 503 8.35 -99.36 -33.58
N GLY A 504 8.94 -98.35 -32.94
CA GLY A 504 10.34 -98.34 -32.51
C GLY A 504 11.35 -98.13 -33.63
N GLN A 505 10.89 -97.86 -34.87
CA GLN A 505 11.76 -97.57 -36.01
C GLN A 505 11.71 -96.07 -36.36
N PRO A 506 12.86 -95.46 -36.71
CA PRO A 506 12.89 -94.07 -37.15
C PRO A 506 12.13 -93.88 -38.48
N MET A 507 11.19 -92.93 -38.56
CA MET A 507 10.42 -92.62 -39.79
C MET A 507 11.23 -91.77 -40.78
N ASN A 508 11.03 -91.95 -42.09
CA ASN A 508 11.77 -91.18 -43.10
C ASN A 508 11.49 -89.67 -43.01
N PRO A 509 12.47 -88.80 -43.32
CA PRO A 509 12.22 -87.38 -43.53
C PRO A 509 11.11 -87.15 -44.54
N GLY A 510 10.19 -86.24 -44.24
CA GLY A 510 9.01 -86.03 -45.08
C GLY A 510 7.89 -85.24 -44.41
N VAL A 511 6.80 -85.08 -45.15
CA VAL A 511 5.58 -84.39 -44.69
C VAL A 511 4.61 -85.42 -44.15
N TYR A 512 4.09 -85.16 -42.95
CA TYR A 512 3.08 -85.93 -42.24
C TYR A 512 1.89 -85.02 -41.95
N VAL A 513 0.70 -85.60 -41.77
CA VAL A 513 -0.52 -84.83 -41.47
C VAL A 513 -0.86 -85.02 -40.02
N TYR A 514 -1.18 -83.95 -39.31
CA TYR A 514 -1.68 -84.02 -37.94
C TYR A 514 -3.15 -83.61 -37.86
N LEU A 515 -3.83 -84.15 -36.85
CA LEU A 515 -5.17 -83.77 -36.44
C LEU A 515 -5.20 -83.67 -34.91
N ALA A 516 -5.64 -82.53 -34.40
CA ALA A 516 -5.73 -82.19 -32.99
C ALA A 516 -7.16 -81.77 -32.66
N GLU A 517 -7.82 -82.48 -31.74
CA GLU A 517 -9.09 -82.06 -31.15
C GLU A 517 -8.80 -81.44 -29.79
N ILE A 518 -9.13 -80.17 -29.63
CA ILE A 518 -8.72 -79.31 -28.52
C ILE A 518 -9.97 -78.86 -27.77
N VAL A 519 -9.93 -78.97 -26.44
CA VAL A 519 -10.96 -78.42 -25.55
C VAL A 519 -10.35 -77.25 -24.80
N PHE A 520 -10.97 -76.10 -24.94
CA PHE A 520 -10.62 -74.91 -24.18
C PHE A 520 -11.29 -74.92 -22.82
N ARG A 521 -10.72 -74.19 -21.86
CA ARG A 521 -11.25 -74.07 -20.50
C ARG A 521 -12.63 -73.42 -20.42
N ASP A 522 -13.06 -72.72 -21.47
CA ASP A 522 -14.40 -72.16 -21.62
C ASP A 522 -15.43 -73.21 -22.10
N GLY A 523 -14.99 -74.43 -22.38
CA GLY A 523 -15.78 -75.55 -22.87
C GLY A 523 -15.96 -75.59 -24.39
N GLN A 524 -15.38 -74.65 -25.15
CA GLN A 524 -15.36 -74.72 -26.60
C GLN A 524 -14.45 -75.84 -27.10
N GLU A 525 -14.84 -76.46 -28.21
CA GLU A 525 -14.06 -77.50 -28.86
C GLU A 525 -13.64 -77.02 -30.25
N GLU A 526 -12.35 -77.15 -30.56
CA GLU A 526 -11.78 -76.81 -31.87
C GLU A 526 -11.03 -78.02 -32.44
N VAL A 527 -11.20 -78.26 -33.74
CA VAL A 527 -10.43 -79.26 -34.47
C VAL A 527 -9.43 -78.55 -35.37
N ARG A 528 -8.15 -78.79 -35.12
CA ARG A 528 -7.05 -78.29 -35.96
C ARG A 528 -6.40 -79.42 -36.72
N SER A 529 -6.20 -79.22 -38.01
CA SER A 529 -5.45 -80.12 -38.86
C SER A 529 -4.41 -79.35 -39.64
N GLY A 530 -3.29 -79.98 -39.92
CA GLY A 530 -2.24 -79.36 -40.72
C GLY A 530 -1.16 -80.35 -41.11
N GLU A 531 -0.12 -79.81 -41.73
CA GLU A 531 1.07 -80.57 -42.12
C GLU A 531 2.21 -80.31 -41.15
N VAL A 532 2.97 -81.35 -40.83
CA VAL A 532 4.23 -81.26 -40.11
C VAL A 532 5.34 -81.91 -40.91
N VAL A 533 6.46 -81.19 -41.05
CA VAL A 533 7.66 -81.70 -41.71
C VAL A 533 8.60 -82.33 -40.68
N LEU A 534 8.91 -83.61 -40.85
CA LEU A 534 9.97 -84.29 -40.09
C LEU A 534 11.29 -84.10 -40.83
N LEU A 535 12.25 -83.47 -40.15
CA LEU A 535 13.62 -83.22 -40.62
C LEU A 535 14.58 -84.17 -39.90
N ARG A 536 15.54 -84.81 -40.60
CA ARG A 536 16.66 -85.52 -39.96
C ARG A 536 17.97 -85.21 -40.66
#